data_AF-A0A1Y1ZBP9-F1
#
_entry.id   AF-A0A1Y1ZBP9-F1
#
_cell.length_a   1.000
_cell.length_b   1.000
_cell.length_c   1.000
_cell.angle_alpha   90.00
_cell.angle_beta   90.00
_cell.angle_gamma   90.00
#
_symmetry.space_group_name_H-M   'P 1'
#
loop_
_entity.id
_entity.type
_entity.pdbx_description
1 polymer ?
#
loop_
_entity_poly.entity_id
_entity_poly.type
_entity_poly.pdbx_seq_one_letter_code
_entity_poly.pdbx_strand_id
1 'polypeptide(L)'
;MHFLRIIAIFSSLGVFLQALPLRDFRTKDLASDRFHDLAEIRITKGDGDDHNNDGTGGYLDFQFKNGQCTDWADARYFELTGHHIDWSGDASSWPRKARKSTGWVVSERPQVPSIIVIPPRAQGTGSPGHVAIVEEINSDGTVYTSNFNYNGGPYKKTFANFHTDDGVYFIWHE
;
A
#
# COMPACT_ATOMS: atom_id res chain seq x y z
N MET A 1 -18.02 -0.10 -42.19
CA MET A 1 -17.23 1.14 -42.39
C MET A 1 -15.94 0.95 -41.60
N HIS A 2 -14.96 0.25 -42.18
CA HIS A 2 -13.71 0.82 -42.71
C HIS A 2 -13.06 1.82 -41.75
N PHE A 3 -11.92 1.45 -41.14
CA PHE A 3 -10.64 2.14 -41.37
C PHE A 3 -9.46 1.21 -40.99
N LEU A 4 -8.75 0.76 -42.03
CA LEU A 4 -7.38 0.24 -41.97
C LEU A 4 -6.41 1.39 -41.68
N ARG A 5 -5.36 1.14 -40.90
CA ARG A 5 -4.03 1.73 -41.16
C ARG A 5 -2.95 0.68 -40.98
N ILE A 6 -2.39 0.30 -42.12
CA ILE A 6 -1.21 -0.54 -42.33
C ILE A 6 0.02 0.31 -42.00
N ILE A 7 0.91 -0.18 -41.14
CA ILE A 7 2.31 0.29 -41.09
C ILE A 7 3.16 -0.85 -41.65
N ALA A 8 3.62 -0.67 -42.88
CA ALA A 8 4.61 -1.53 -43.51
C ALA A 8 6.00 -0.96 -43.20
N ILE A 9 6.86 -1.76 -42.57
CA ILE A 9 8.31 -1.54 -42.59
C ILE A 9 8.90 -2.73 -43.33
N PHE A 10 9.27 -2.52 -44.58
CA PHE A 10 10.09 -3.46 -45.34
C PHE A 10 11.55 -3.13 -45.07
N SER A 11 12.28 -4.05 -44.42
CA SER A 11 13.73 -4.11 -44.52
C SER A 11 14.14 -5.55 -44.78
N SER A 12 14.97 -5.69 -45.80
CA SER A 12 15.55 -6.90 -46.36
C SER A 12 16.31 -7.72 -45.33
N LEU A 13 15.88 -8.95 -45.05
CA LEU A 13 16.65 -10.20 -45.07
C LEU A 13 15.76 -11.31 -44.47
N GLY A 14 15.70 -12.46 -45.15
CA GLY A 14 14.78 -13.55 -44.81
C GLY A 14 15.03 -14.17 -43.43
N VAL A 15 13.95 -14.33 -42.66
CA VAL A 15 13.86 -15.28 -41.55
C VAL A 15 12.47 -15.90 -41.58
N PHE A 16 12.43 -17.24 -41.62
CA PHE A 16 11.22 -18.05 -41.45
C PHE A 16 10.58 -17.73 -40.11
N LEU A 17 9.36 -17.18 -40.09
CA LEU A 17 8.55 -17.04 -38.89
C LEU A 17 7.44 -18.09 -38.94
N GLN A 18 7.51 -19.09 -38.06
CA GLN A 18 6.38 -20.00 -37.83
C GLN A 18 5.21 -19.21 -37.24
N ALA A 19 4.03 -19.37 -37.82
CA ALA A 19 2.78 -18.84 -37.28
C ALA A 19 2.39 -19.58 -36.00
N LEU A 20 2.36 -18.89 -34.86
CA LEU A 20 1.67 -19.37 -33.67
C LEU A 20 0.15 -19.15 -33.84
N PRO A 21 -0.70 -20.13 -33.47
CA PRO A 21 -2.13 -19.95 -33.57
C PRO A 21 -2.61 -18.84 -32.61
N LEU A 22 -3.43 -17.94 -33.14
CA LEU A 22 -4.16 -16.93 -32.38
C LEU A 22 -5.03 -17.63 -31.33
N ARG A 23 -4.68 -17.49 -30.05
CA ARG A 23 -5.60 -17.85 -28.96
C ARG A 23 -6.69 -16.78 -28.92
N ASP A 24 -7.88 -17.22 -29.27
CA ASP A 24 -9.13 -16.48 -29.15
C ASP A 24 -9.38 -16.16 -27.67
N PHE A 25 -9.06 -14.93 -27.23
CA PHE A 25 -9.34 -14.49 -25.87
C PHE A 25 -10.78 -14.03 -25.81
N ARG A 26 -11.66 -14.99 -25.52
CA ARG A 26 -13.09 -14.77 -25.28
C ARG A 26 -13.23 -13.85 -24.06
N THR A 27 -13.95 -12.73 -24.21
CA THR A 27 -14.17 -11.68 -23.19
C THR A 27 -15.01 -12.10 -21.98
N LYS A 28 -15.06 -13.39 -21.65
CA LYS A 28 -15.83 -13.93 -20.52
C LYS A 28 -14.99 -14.43 -19.34
N ASP A 29 -13.66 -14.50 -19.49
CA ASP A 29 -12.78 -15.09 -18.47
C ASP A 29 -12.08 -14.07 -17.55
N LEU A 30 -12.42 -12.78 -17.64
CA LEU A 30 -11.79 -11.73 -16.81
C LEU A 30 -12.65 -11.26 -15.62
N ALA A 31 -13.88 -11.78 -15.49
CA ALA A 31 -14.83 -11.33 -14.47
C ALA A 31 -15.15 -12.38 -13.39
N SER A 32 -14.85 -13.67 -13.60
CA SER A 32 -15.13 -14.71 -12.58
C SER A 32 -13.97 -14.95 -11.61
N ASP A 33 -12.74 -14.61 -11.99
CA ASP A 33 -11.55 -15.02 -11.22
C ASP A 33 -11.09 -13.97 -10.20
N ARG A 34 -11.82 -12.85 -10.07
CA ARG A 34 -11.50 -11.79 -9.10
C ARG A 34 -12.47 -11.66 -7.92
N PHE A 35 -13.47 -12.53 -7.83
CA PHE A 35 -14.49 -12.44 -6.78
C PHE A 35 -14.54 -13.63 -5.81
N HIS A 36 -13.61 -14.59 -5.93
CA HIS A 36 -13.54 -15.73 -5.02
C HIS A 36 -12.29 -15.80 -4.13
N ASP A 37 -11.31 -14.91 -4.30
CA ASP A 37 -10.02 -14.99 -3.58
C ASP A 37 -9.93 -14.13 -2.30
N LEU A 38 -11.06 -13.56 -1.85
CA LEU A 38 -11.11 -12.75 -0.61
C LEU A 38 -11.77 -13.47 0.58
N ALA A 39 -12.13 -14.75 0.42
CA ALA A 39 -12.83 -15.52 1.44
C ALA A 39 -11.98 -16.63 2.11
N GLU A 40 -10.77 -16.93 1.62
CA GLU A 40 -9.86 -17.91 2.24
C GLU A 40 -8.64 -17.29 2.91
N ILE A 41 -8.79 -16.13 3.57
CA ILE A 41 -7.93 -15.82 4.71
C ILE A 41 -8.36 -16.74 5.84
N ARG A 42 -7.99 -18.01 5.69
CA ARG A 42 -8.06 -19.04 6.69
C ARG A 42 -7.20 -18.53 7.83
N ILE A 43 -7.84 -18.27 8.97
CA ILE A 43 -7.15 -18.22 10.25
C ILE A 43 -6.49 -19.59 10.41
N THR A 44 -5.23 -19.70 10.01
CA THR A 44 -4.37 -20.80 10.41
C THR A 44 -4.03 -20.55 11.87
N LYS A 45 -4.74 -21.30 12.71
CA LYS A 45 -4.28 -21.65 14.04
C LYS A 45 -2.83 -22.12 13.91
N GLY A 46 -1.93 -21.48 14.67
CA GLY A 46 -0.51 -21.77 14.61
C GLY A 46 -0.24 -23.24 14.87
N ASP A 47 0.54 -23.83 13.97
CA ASP A 47 1.41 -24.97 14.19
C ASP A 47 2.75 -24.57 13.55
N GLY A 48 3.82 -24.66 14.34
CA GLY A 48 5.03 -23.87 14.15
C GLY A 48 6.05 -24.38 13.14
N ASP A 49 7.19 -23.66 13.19
CA ASP A 49 8.45 -23.82 12.48
C ASP A 49 8.51 -23.42 11.01
N ASP A 50 8.45 -22.10 10.81
CA ASP A 50 8.84 -21.43 9.57
C ASP A 50 9.75 -20.26 9.93
N HIS A 51 11.05 -20.53 10.10
CA HIS A 51 12.07 -19.49 10.00
C HIS A 51 12.20 -19.04 8.54
N ASN A 52 11.21 -18.29 8.05
CA ASN A 52 11.23 -17.69 6.72
C ASN A 52 11.27 -16.17 6.88
N ASN A 53 12.47 -15.67 7.15
CA ASN A 53 12.83 -14.27 6.94
C ASN A 53 13.03 -14.04 5.43
N ASP A 54 11.95 -14.26 4.68
CA ASP A 54 11.79 -13.79 3.33
C ASP A 54 11.21 -12.38 3.46
N GLY A 55 12.00 -11.35 3.14
CA GLY A 55 11.56 -9.95 3.17
C GLY A 55 10.40 -9.62 2.22
N THR A 56 9.66 -10.60 1.73
CA THR A 56 8.42 -10.41 0.96
C THR A 56 7.29 -9.98 1.87
N GLY A 57 6.90 -8.71 1.75
CA GLY A 57 5.61 -8.22 2.21
C GLY A 57 4.48 -9.08 1.63
N GLY A 58 3.68 -9.68 2.52
CA GLY A 58 2.58 -10.57 2.15
C GLY A 58 1.76 -11.09 3.33
N TYR A 59 2.27 -10.90 4.55
CA TYR A 59 1.52 -11.11 5.78
C TYR A 59 1.65 -9.88 6.69
N LEU A 60 0.69 -9.71 7.61
CA LEU A 60 0.78 -8.68 8.65
C LEU A 60 1.77 -9.11 9.73
N ASP A 61 2.88 -8.38 9.86
CA ASP A 61 3.82 -8.52 10.98
C ASP A 61 3.74 -7.30 11.89
N PHE A 62 3.39 -7.50 13.16
CA PHE A 62 3.23 -6.41 14.12
C PHE A 62 4.48 -6.28 14.99
N GLN A 63 5.36 -5.33 14.66
CA GLN A 63 6.58 -5.13 15.44
C GLN A 63 6.34 -4.36 16.76
N PHE A 64 5.37 -3.43 16.80
CA PHE A 64 5.13 -2.59 17.98
C PHE A 64 4.18 -3.21 19.01
N LYS A 65 3.25 -4.08 18.58
CA LYS A 65 2.38 -4.92 19.44
C LYS A 65 1.65 -4.13 20.54
N ASN A 66 1.15 -2.95 20.19
CA ASN A 66 0.52 -2.02 21.13
C ASN A 66 -0.89 -1.58 20.69
N GLY A 67 -1.35 -2.01 19.52
CA GLY A 67 -2.67 -1.72 18.99
C GLY A 67 -2.90 -0.24 18.62
N GLN A 68 -1.85 0.57 18.63
CA GLN A 68 -1.91 1.99 18.27
C GLN A 68 -1.83 2.19 16.77
N CYS A 69 -2.05 3.42 16.32
CA CYS A 69 -1.93 3.82 14.92
C CYS A 69 -0.58 3.44 14.30
N THR A 70 0.51 3.60 15.07
CA THR A 70 1.87 3.22 14.65
C THR A 70 2.02 1.73 14.37
N ASP A 71 1.33 0.87 15.13
CA ASP A 71 1.39 -0.59 15.01
C ASP A 71 0.76 -1.06 13.69
N TRP A 72 -0.41 -0.52 13.37
CA TRP A 72 -1.06 -0.81 12.10
C TRP A 72 -0.30 -0.21 10.92
N ALA A 73 0.16 1.03 11.02
CA ALA A 73 0.89 1.68 9.95
C ALA A 73 2.15 0.88 9.60
N ASP A 74 2.93 0.46 10.59
CA ASP A 74 4.10 -0.38 10.35
C ASP A 74 3.73 -1.75 9.73
N ALA A 75 2.82 -2.49 10.36
CA ALA A 75 2.48 -3.85 9.93
C ALA A 75 1.88 -3.90 8.53
N ARG A 76 0.97 -2.97 8.22
CA ARG A 76 0.33 -2.88 6.90
C ARG A 76 1.29 -2.32 5.84
N TYR A 77 2.21 -1.42 6.21
CA TYR A 77 3.23 -0.97 5.27
C TYR A 77 4.22 -2.11 4.93
N PHE A 78 4.62 -2.90 5.93
CA PHE A 78 5.42 -4.11 5.72
C PHE A 78 4.70 -5.12 4.84
N GLU A 79 3.41 -5.40 5.10
CA GLU A 79 2.60 -6.28 4.25
C GLU A 79 2.59 -5.83 2.78
N LEU A 80 2.54 -4.53 2.52
CA LEU A 80 2.46 -3.97 1.17
C LEU A 80 3.80 -3.81 0.46
N THR A 81 4.89 -3.66 1.21
CA THR A 81 6.20 -3.23 0.65
C THR A 81 7.38 -4.10 1.04
N GLY A 82 7.26 -4.92 2.07
CA GLY A 82 8.37 -5.66 2.69
C GLY A 82 9.25 -4.80 3.61
N HIS A 83 8.92 -3.53 3.83
CA HIS A 83 9.71 -2.62 4.66
C HIS A 83 9.03 -2.31 6.00
N HIS A 84 9.71 -2.62 7.10
CA HIS A 84 9.35 -2.14 8.43
C HIS A 84 9.90 -0.74 8.69
N ILE A 85 9.24 0.00 9.57
CA ILE A 85 9.68 1.31 10.03
C ILE A 85 10.89 1.16 10.96
N ASP A 86 11.99 1.84 10.65
CA ASP A 86 13.26 1.76 11.40
C ASP A 86 13.26 2.54 12.72
N TRP A 87 12.12 3.15 13.09
CA TRP A 87 12.02 4.04 14.24
C TRP A 87 10.74 3.85 15.04
N SER A 88 10.79 4.20 16.33
CA SER A 88 9.65 4.14 17.25
C SER A 88 9.15 5.54 17.64
N GLY A 89 8.12 5.62 18.50
CA GLY A 89 7.64 6.87 19.13
C GLY A 89 6.42 7.50 18.48
N ASP A 90 6.00 8.65 19.01
CA ASP A 90 4.77 9.33 18.62
C ASP A 90 4.69 9.60 17.11
N ALA A 91 3.49 9.46 16.55
CA ALA A 91 3.17 9.67 15.15
C ALA A 91 3.73 10.98 14.59
N SER A 92 3.52 12.09 15.29
CA SER A 92 4.01 13.43 14.91
C SER A 92 5.53 13.53 14.77
N SER A 93 6.29 12.59 15.36
CA SER A 93 7.75 12.57 15.27
C SER A 93 8.28 11.84 14.02
N TRP A 94 7.45 11.05 13.33
CA TRP A 94 7.86 10.18 12.23
C TRP A 94 8.50 10.92 11.06
N PRO A 95 8.00 12.09 10.58
CA PRO A 95 8.64 12.81 9.47
C PRO A 95 10.10 13.18 9.78
N ARG A 96 10.38 13.60 11.02
CA ARG A 96 11.75 13.94 11.45
C ARG A 96 12.65 12.70 11.51
N LYS A 97 12.10 11.53 11.84
CA LYS A 97 12.85 10.28 11.97
C LYS A 97 13.09 9.65 10.60
N ALA A 98 12.08 9.61 9.74
CA ALA A 98 12.20 9.22 8.33
C ALA A 98 13.30 9.99 7.61
N ARG A 99 13.36 11.33 7.76
CA ARG A 99 14.44 12.15 7.16
C ARG A 99 15.86 11.79 7.62
N LYS A 100 16.01 11.03 8.71
CA LYS A 100 17.30 10.57 9.26
C LYS A 100 17.58 9.11 8.95
N SER A 101 16.62 8.38 8.39
CA SER A 101 16.75 6.98 8.02
C SER A 101 17.02 6.88 6.52
N THR A 102 18.04 6.10 6.16
CA THR A 102 18.40 5.86 4.76
C THR A 102 17.25 5.16 4.04
N GLY A 103 16.98 5.55 2.78
CA GLY A 103 15.94 4.94 1.96
C GLY A 103 14.53 5.51 2.16
N TRP A 104 14.31 6.36 3.17
CA TRP A 104 12.99 6.93 3.44
C TRP A 104 12.82 8.33 2.89
N VAL A 105 11.70 8.55 2.20
CA VAL A 105 11.28 9.85 1.67
C VAL A 105 10.21 10.44 2.55
N VAL A 106 10.22 11.77 2.66
CA VAL A 106 9.15 12.56 3.28
C VAL A 106 8.68 13.62 2.31
N SER A 107 7.40 13.56 1.96
CA SER A 107 6.75 14.40 0.96
C SER A 107 5.52 15.09 1.53
N GLU A 108 5.12 16.19 0.91
CA GLU A 108 3.82 16.85 1.14
C GLU A 108 2.75 16.37 0.14
N ARG A 109 3.14 15.55 -0.84
CA ARG A 109 2.25 14.96 -1.83
C ARG A 109 2.03 13.47 -1.54
N PRO A 110 0.78 12.97 -1.61
CA PRO A 110 0.47 11.58 -1.36
C PRO A 110 0.95 10.67 -2.51
N GLN A 111 1.19 9.41 -2.17
CA GLN A 111 1.30 8.30 -3.12
C GLN A 111 0.73 7.01 -2.52
N VAL A 112 0.51 5.99 -3.35
CA VAL A 112 0.05 4.66 -2.90
C VAL A 112 1.15 3.61 -3.15
N PRO A 113 1.51 2.78 -2.16
CA PRO A 113 1.24 2.96 -0.75
C PRO A 113 2.17 4.02 -0.13
N SER A 114 1.67 4.76 0.85
CA SER A 114 2.51 5.59 1.73
C SER A 114 1.88 5.69 3.11
N ILE A 115 2.66 6.12 4.08
CA ILE A 115 2.18 6.42 5.43
C ILE A 115 1.85 7.90 5.49
N ILE A 116 0.58 8.24 5.71
CA ILE A 116 0.20 9.61 6.04
C ILE A 116 0.54 9.89 7.51
N VAL A 117 1.08 11.07 7.79
CA VAL A 117 1.29 11.60 9.13
C VAL A 117 0.43 12.85 9.30
N ILE A 118 -0.47 12.80 10.27
CA ILE A 118 -1.37 13.88 10.62
C ILE A 118 -0.85 14.57 11.88
N PRO A 119 -0.71 15.91 11.88
CA PRO A 119 -0.17 16.63 13.02
C PRO A 119 -1.10 16.53 14.24
N PRO A 120 -0.60 16.80 15.46
CA PRO A 120 -1.41 16.83 16.66
C PRO A 120 -2.60 17.80 16.56
N ARG A 121 -3.74 17.41 17.12
CA ARG A 121 -4.96 18.24 17.22
C ARG A 121 -5.56 18.68 15.87
N ALA A 122 -5.21 17.99 14.79
CA ALA A 122 -5.80 18.20 13.46
C ALA A 122 -6.64 16.99 13.08
N GLN A 123 -7.67 17.17 12.25
CA GLN A 123 -8.46 16.06 11.66
C GLN A 123 -8.90 14.97 12.67
N GLY A 124 -9.22 15.35 13.91
CA GLY A 124 -9.64 14.44 14.98
C GLY A 124 -8.51 13.73 15.75
N THR A 125 -7.25 14.12 15.58
CA THR A 125 -6.10 13.49 16.26
C THR A 125 -5.85 14.02 17.67
N GLY A 126 -5.31 13.15 18.53
CA GLY A 126 -4.83 13.53 19.86
C GLY A 126 -3.47 14.24 19.85
N SER A 127 -2.92 14.50 21.04
CA SER A 127 -1.60 15.14 21.19
C SER A 127 -0.42 14.39 20.54
N PRO A 128 -0.42 13.04 20.38
CA PRO A 128 0.68 12.36 19.70
C PRO A 128 0.72 12.58 18.17
N GLY A 129 -0.35 13.13 17.58
CA GLY A 129 -0.61 13.06 16.14
C GLY A 129 -1.21 11.71 15.75
N HIS A 130 -1.24 11.41 14.45
CA HIS A 130 -1.73 10.13 13.94
C HIS A 130 -0.96 9.68 12.69
N VAL A 131 -0.83 8.37 12.52
CA VAL A 131 -0.31 7.77 11.27
C VAL A 131 -1.26 6.72 10.75
N ALA A 132 -1.36 6.61 9.43
CA ALA A 132 -2.22 5.64 8.77
C ALA A 132 -1.63 5.26 7.41
N ILE A 133 -2.15 4.19 6.80
CA ILE A 133 -1.74 3.79 5.44
C ILE A 133 -2.68 4.37 4.42
N VAL A 134 -2.12 5.04 3.43
CA VAL A 134 -2.83 5.50 2.23
C VAL A 134 -3.06 4.30 1.32
N GLU A 135 -4.31 3.88 1.23
CA GLU A 135 -4.74 2.77 0.37
C GLU A 135 -5.19 3.29 -1.02
N GLU A 136 -5.74 4.51 -1.09
CA GLU A 136 -6.19 5.16 -2.32
C GLU A 136 -6.10 6.69 -2.22
N ILE A 137 -5.88 7.36 -3.36
CA ILE A 137 -6.00 8.81 -3.50
C ILE A 137 -7.32 9.11 -4.24
N ASN A 138 -8.23 9.80 -3.56
CA ASN A 138 -9.55 10.13 -4.09
C ASN A 138 -9.47 11.24 -5.16
N SER A 139 -10.49 11.30 -6.01
CA SER A 139 -10.58 12.33 -7.06
C SER A 139 -10.64 13.78 -6.56
N ASP A 140 -11.06 13.99 -5.31
CA ASP A 140 -11.11 15.30 -4.66
C ASP A 140 -9.79 15.69 -3.97
N GLY A 141 -8.77 14.84 -4.06
CA GLY A 141 -7.45 15.05 -3.47
C GLY A 141 -7.32 14.56 -2.03
N THR A 142 -8.39 14.12 -1.38
CA THR A 142 -8.28 13.43 -0.08
C THR A 142 -7.68 12.04 -0.24
N VAL A 143 -7.21 11.43 0.84
CA VAL A 143 -6.69 10.06 0.84
C VAL A 143 -7.57 9.14 1.67
N TYR A 144 -7.92 7.98 1.11
CA TYR A 144 -8.59 6.90 1.83
C TYR A 144 -7.56 6.04 2.55
N THR A 145 -7.75 5.83 3.85
CA THR A 145 -6.75 5.20 4.70
C THR A 145 -7.26 4.05 5.55
N SER A 146 -6.36 3.13 5.86
CA SER A 146 -6.54 2.10 6.89
C SER A 146 -5.72 2.42 8.14
N ASN A 147 -6.32 2.20 9.32
CA ASN A 147 -5.82 2.76 10.58
C ASN A 147 -6.16 1.85 11.75
N PHE A 148 -5.29 1.81 12.77
CA PHE A 148 -5.69 1.45 14.13
C PHE A 148 -5.92 2.69 14.98
N ASN A 149 -6.83 2.55 15.94
CA ASN A 149 -7.06 3.53 17.00
C ASN A 149 -7.32 4.97 16.49
N TYR A 150 -7.99 5.10 15.36
CA TYR A 150 -8.63 6.34 14.95
C TYR A 150 -10.10 6.28 15.40
N ASN A 151 -10.44 6.93 16.52
CA ASN A 151 -11.78 6.93 17.14
C ASN A 151 -12.37 5.55 17.53
N GLY A 152 -11.64 4.45 17.37
CA GLY A 152 -12.10 3.09 17.68
C GLY A 152 -11.54 2.47 18.96
N GLY A 153 -10.41 2.97 19.46
CA GLY A 153 -9.64 2.32 20.54
C GLY A 153 -8.52 1.40 20.02
N PRO A 154 -7.61 0.93 20.90
CA PRO A 154 -6.50 0.05 20.52
C PRO A 154 -6.99 -1.23 19.83
N TYR A 155 -6.22 -1.71 18.84
CA TYR A 155 -6.51 -2.91 18.03
C TYR A 155 -7.81 -2.86 17.22
N LYS A 156 -8.48 -1.70 17.15
CA LYS A 156 -9.66 -1.52 16.30
C LYS A 156 -9.24 -0.93 14.97
N LYS A 157 -9.37 -1.75 13.92
CA LYS A 157 -9.24 -1.31 12.53
C LYS A 157 -10.39 -0.40 12.16
N THR A 158 -10.06 0.73 11.57
CA THR A 158 -10.99 1.74 11.07
C THR A 158 -10.51 2.21 9.72
N PHE A 159 -11.42 2.82 8.96
CA PHE A 159 -11.12 3.46 7.68
C PHE A 159 -11.62 4.90 7.73
N ALA A 160 -10.87 5.82 7.14
CA ALA A 160 -11.19 7.24 7.13
C ALA A 160 -10.65 7.89 5.87
N ASN A 161 -11.21 9.06 5.52
CA ASN A 161 -10.60 9.94 4.54
C ASN A 161 -9.91 11.10 5.27
N PHE A 162 -8.72 11.46 4.83
CA PHE A 162 -7.97 12.60 5.35
C PHE A 162 -7.64 13.60 4.26
N HIS A 163 -7.65 14.89 4.63
CA HIS A 163 -7.13 15.96 3.81
C HIS A 163 -5.60 15.92 3.80
N THR A 164 -5.00 16.37 2.71
CA THR A 164 -3.55 16.32 2.46
C THR A 164 -2.87 17.70 2.60
N ASP A 165 -3.56 18.63 3.26
CA ASP A 165 -3.14 20.01 3.44
C ASP A 165 -2.38 20.22 4.77
N ASP A 166 -2.22 21.48 5.17
CA ASP A 166 -1.32 21.99 6.20
C ASP A 166 -0.80 21.00 7.26
N GLY A 167 0.52 20.78 7.21
CA GLY A 167 1.24 20.01 8.22
C GLY A 167 1.11 18.49 8.10
N VAL A 168 0.38 18.00 7.09
CA VAL A 168 0.36 16.58 6.71
C VAL A 168 1.59 16.23 5.90
N TYR A 169 2.19 15.09 6.21
CA TYR A 169 3.31 14.52 5.45
C TYR A 169 2.99 13.09 5.03
N PHE A 170 3.68 12.64 3.98
CA PHE A 170 3.64 11.27 3.49
C PHE A 170 5.05 10.69 3.56
N ILE A 171 5.15 9.45 4.02
CA ILE A 171 6.41 8.73 4.23
C ILE A 171 6.38 7.42 3.43
N TRP A 172 7.46 7.10 2.73
CA TRP A 172 7.64 5.81 2.07
C TRP A 172 9.13 5.47 1.92
N HIS A 173 9.41 4.21 1.61
CA HIS A 173 10.74 3.70 1.29
C HIS A 173 10.94 3.62 -0.23
N GLU A 174 12.11 4.06 -0.72
CA GLU A 174 12.57 3.96 -2.13
C GLU A 174 13.35 2.67 -2.43
#